data_AF-A0A258TMS1-F1
#
_entry.id   AF-A0A258TMS1-F1
#
_cell.length_a   1.000
_cell.length_b   1.000
_cell.length_c   1.000
_cell.angle_alpha   90.00
_cell.angle_beta   90.00
_cell.angle_gamma   90.00
#
_symmetry.space_group_name_H-M   'P 1'
#
loop_
_entity.id
_entity.type
_entity.pdbx_description
1 polymer ?
#
loop_
_entity_poly.entity_id
_entity_poly.type
_entity_poly.pdbx_seq_one_letter_code
_entity_poly.pdbx_strand_id
1 'polypeptide(L)'
;MKGGVKLGDVSALAIDSTGQKQIGQWADDTHYFYEIALSTQLLTDAGWQGESFNVHWTMNCANDTIITDPPAANVPEPGTLALLPLGLLGLAALRRRKTA
;
A
#
# COMPACT_ATOMS: atom_id res chain seq x y z
N MET A 1 15.19 -11.26 16.83
CA MET A 1 14.42 -10.69 17.96
C MET A 1 13.84 -11.85 18.74
N LYS A 2 14.07 -11.94 20.05
CA LYS A 2 13.32 -12.90 20.88
C LYS A 2 11.86 -12.45 20.83
N GLY A 3 10.97 -13.27 20.30
CA GLY A 3 9.57 -12.90 20.08
C GLY A 3 8.88 -12.47 21.37
N GLY A 4 7.98 -11.49 21.28
CA GLY A 4 7.12 -11.11 22.40
C GLY A 4 6.11 -12.22 22.74
N VAL A 5 5.50 -12.14 23.92
CA VAL A 5 4.37 -12.99 24.30
C VAL A 5 3.10 -12.34 23.77
N LYS A 6 2.29 -13.09 23.02
CA LYS A 6 0.96 -12.61 22.59
C LYS A 6 0.07 -12.48 23.84
N LEU A 7 -0.36 -11.25 24.13
CA LEU A 7 -1.25 -10.96 25.26
C LEU A 7 -2.73 -11.09 24.90
N GLY A 8 -3.08 -10.84 23.64
CA GLY A 8 -4.45 -10.90 23.15
C GLY A 8 -4.57 -10.39 21.72
N ASP A 9 -5.80 -10.35 21.23
CA ASP A 9 -6.16 -9.74 19.94
C ASP A 9 -6.83 -8.38 20.17
N VAL A 10 -6.74 -7.49 19.17
CA VAL A 10 -7.45 -6.20 19.20
C VAL A 10 -8.96 -6.42 19.17
N SER A 11 -9.71 -5.59 19.89
CA SER A 11 -11.18 -5.67 19.92
C SER A 11 -11.83 -4.97 18.73
N ALA A 12 -11.14 -4.00 18.13
CA ALA A 12 -11.52 -3.37 16.88
C ALA A 12 -10.28 -2.92 16.09
N LEU A 13 -10.41 -2.96 14.77
CA LEU A 13 -9.48 -2.39 13.81
C LEU A 13 -10.29 -1.62 12.76
N ALA A 14 -9.97 -0.35 12.56
CA ALA A 14 -10.48 0.47 11.48
C ALA A 14 -9.31 1.05 10.67
N ILE A 15 -9.54 1.20 9.36
CA ILE A 15 -8.55 1.75 8.44
C ILE A 15 -9.21 2.92 7.73
N ASP A 16 -8.60 4.10 7.82
CA ASP A 16 -9.03 5.23 7.02
C ASP A 16 -8.47 5.07 5.59
N SER A 17 -9.36 4.81 4.64
CA SER A 17 -9.04 4.73 3.21
C SER A 17 -9.22 6.06 2.47
N THR A 18 -9.74 7.08 3.14
CA THR A 18 -10.01 8.41 2.54
C THR A 18 -8.85 9.37 2.80
N GLY A 19 -8.20 9.22 3.95
CA GLY A 19 -7.10 10.08 4.40
C GLY A 19 -7.61 11.41 4.97
N GLN A 20 -6.92 11.92 6.00
CA GLN A 20 -7.24 13.17 6.65
C GLN A 20 -6.14 14.21 6.42
N LYS A 21 -6.52 15.49 6.41
CA LYS A 21 -5.60 16.63 6.47
C LYS A 21 -5.69 17.31 7.82
N GLN A 22 -4.83 18.31 8.02
CA GLN A 22 -4.78 19.18 9.20
C GLN A 22 -4.37 18.45 10.49
N ILE A 23 -3.48 17.47 10.36
CA ILE A 23 -2.96 16.69 11.48
C ILE A 23 -1.44 16.86 11.58
N GLY A 24 -0.96 17.05 12.81
CA GLY A 24 0.47 17.10 13.12
C GLY A 24 1.19 18.31 12.54
N GLN A 25 2.52 18.21 12.46
CA GLN A 25 3.39 19.28 11.94
C GLN A 25 3.22 19.51 10.43
N TRP A 26 2.81 18.48 9.68
CA TRP A 26 2.64 18.50 8.23
C TRP A 26 1.16 18.50 7.86
N ALA A 27 0.48 19.58 8.26
CA ALA A 27 -0.98 19.70 8.20
C ALA A 27 -1.57 19.65 6.77
N ASP A 28 -0.79 19.98 5.74
CA ASP A 28 -1.28 20.02 4.36
C ASP A 28 -1.19 18.66 3.64
N ASP A 29 -0.42 17.73 4.21
CA ASP A 29 -0.27 16.36 3.72
C ASP A 29 -1.51 15.52 4.04
N THR A 30 -1.71 14.47 3.23
CA THR A 30 -2.79 13.50 3.46
C THR A 30 -2.25 12.37 4.32
N HIS A 31 -2.82 12.21 5.51
CA HIS A 31 -2.43 11.21 6.50
C HIS A 31 -3.45 10.08 6.52
N TYR A 32 -2.97 8.84 6.55
CA TYR A 32 -3.81 7.64 6.66
C TYR A 32 -3.60 7.00 8.02
N PHE A 33 -4.68 6.50 8.61
CA PHE A 33 -4.65 5.99 9.99
C PHE A 33 -5.12 4.55 10.04
N TYR A 34 -4.40 3.77 10.84
CA TYR A 34 -4.91 2.54 11.43
C TYR A 34 -5.36 2.88 12.84
N GLU A 35 -6.64 2.70 13.12
CA GLU A 35 -7.19 2.85 14.46
C GLU A 35 -7.41 1.47 15.07
N ILE A 36 -6.86 1.26 16.26
CA ILE A 36 -7.02 0.02 17.00
C ILE A 36 -7.60 0.30 18.37
N ALA A 37 -8.53 -0.56 18.80
CA ALA A 37 -8.97 -0.61 20.17
C ALA A 37 -8.45 -1.87 20.83
N LEU A 38 -7.90 -1.73 22.04
CA LEU A 38 -7.54 -2.85 22.91
C LEU A 38 -8.08 -2.60 24.32
N SER A 39 -8.48 -3.67 24.99
CA SER A 39 -8.81 -3.58 26.41
C SER A 39 -7.54 -3.31 27.21
N THR A 40 -7.55 -2.30 28.06
CA THR A 40 -6.45 -2.03 29.00
C THR A 40 -6.24 -3.17 29.99
N GLN A 41 -7.27 -4.00 30.22
CA GLN A 41 -7.18 -5.20 31.06
C GLN A 41 -6.11 -6.18 30.54
N LEU A 42 -5.97 -6.32 29.22
CA LEU A 42 -4.95 -7.18 28.60
C LEU A 42 -3.53 -6.74 29.00
N LEU A 43 -3.34 -5.43 29.16
CA LEU A 43 -2.06 -4.86 29.57
C LEU A 43 -1.85 -5.04 31.07
N THR A 44 -2.87 -4.76 31.90
CA THR A 44 -2.75 -4.87 33.36
C THR A 44 -2.58 -6.31 33.83
N ASP A 45 -3.24 -7.28 33.16
CA ASP A 45 -3.05 -8.71 33.43
C ASP A 45 -1.63 -9.17 33.08
N ALA A 46 -1.01 -8.52 32.09
CA ALA A 46 0.39 -8.74 31.73
C ALA A 46 1.38 -7.98 32.63
N GLY A 47 0.90 -7.32 33.68
CA GLY A 47 1.71 -6.61 34.66
C GLY A 47 2.02 -5.15 34.32
N TRP A 48 1.34 -4.56 33.34
CA TRP A 48 1.43 -3.12 33.11
C TRP A 48 0.72 -2.35 34.22
N GLN A 49 1.41 -1.37 34.82
CA GLN A 49 0.94 -0.62 35.99
C GLN A 49 0.61 0.84 35.68
N GLY A 50 0.45 1.19 34.39
CA GLY A 50 0.20 2.56 33.96
C GLY A 50 1.46 3.37 33.61
N GLU A 51 2.62 2.72 33.63
CA GLU A 51 3.88 3.33 33.19
C GLU A 51 3.85 3.68 31.69
N SER A 52 4.66 4.65 31.26
CA SER A 52 4.81 4.98 29.83
C SER A 52 5.23 3.75 29.01
N PHE A 53 4.61 3.56 27.85
CA PHE A 53 4.97 2.47 26.94
C PHE A 53 5.10 2.98 25.50
N ASN A 54 5.87 2.24 24.70
CA ASN A 54 6.00 2.50 23.28
C ASN A 54 5.04 1.60 22.49
N VAL A 55 4.37 2.18 21.50
CA VAL A 55 3.59 1.43 20.52
C VAL A 55 4.49 1.12 19.34
N HIS A 56 4.59 -0.16 18.99
CA HIS A 56 5.29 -0.62 17.80
C HIS A 56 4.37 -1.58 17.04
N TRP A 57 4.35 -1.44 15.72
CA TRP A 57 3.66 -2.37 14.82
C TRP A 57 4.65 -2.91 13.81
N THR A 58 4.49 -4.18 13.45
CA THR A 58 5.16 -4.77 12.29
C THR A 58 4.17 -4.78 11.14
N MET A 59 4.59 -4.38 9.95
CA MET A 59 3.77 -4.56 8.73
C MET A 59 3.41 -6.04 8.58
N ASN A 60 2.12 -6.33 8.31
CA ASN A 60 1.59 -7.69 8.22
C ASN A 60 2.35 -8.54 7.17
N CYS A 61 2.82 -7.89 6.10
CA CYS A 61 3.85 -8.40 5.22
C CYS A 61 5.05 -7.44 5.24
N ALA A 62 6.16 -7.85 5.85
CA ALA A 62 7.42 -7.11 5.82
C ALA A 62 8.10 -7.16 4.43
N ASN A 63 7.37 -6.82 3.36
CA ASN A 63 7.82 -6.69 1.97
C ASN A 63 7.00 -5.65 1.19
N ASP A 64 6.36 -4.68 1.85
CA ASP A 64 5.64 -3.62 1.15
C ASP A 64 6.50 -2.35 1.12
N THR A 65 6.95 -1.95 -0.06
CA THR A 65 7.49 -0.60 -0.29
C THR A 65 6.30 0.34 -0.43
N ILE A 66 5.89 0.99 0.65
CA ILE A 66 4.89 2.05 0.57
C ILE A 66 5.59 3.30 0.01
N ILE A 67 5.37 3.58 -1.28
CA ILE A 67 5.76 4.84 -1.91
C ILE A 67 4.52 5.73 -1.89
N THR A 68 4.47 6.68 -0.95
CA THR A 68 3.34 7.62 -0.78
C THR A 68 3.35 8.79 -1.78
N ASP A 69 4.39 8.88 -2.61
CA ASP A 69 4.47 9.79 -3.76
C ASP A 69 5.29 9.12 -4.87
N PRO A 70 4.72 8.17 -5.63
CA PRO A 70 5.43 7.64 -6.77
C PRO A 70 5.53 8.79 -7.79
N PRO A 71 6.76 9.21 -8.19
CA PRO A 71 6.89 10.23 -9.22
C PRO A 71 6.04 9.78 -10.40
N ALA A 72 5.18 10.66 -10.90
CA ALA A 72 4.24 10.37 -11.98
C ALA A 72 4.97 9.50 -12.99
N ALA A 73 4.64 8.21 -13.00
CA ALA A 73 5.42 7.27 -13.77
C ALA A 73 5.22 7.71 -15.21
N ASN A 74 6.28 8.26 -15.82
CA ASN A 74 6.35 8.46 -17.26
C ASN A 74 6.42 7.05 -17.85
N VAL A 75 5.29 6.37 -17.81
CA VAL A 75 5.05 5.10 -18.46
C VAL A 75 5.01 5.46 -19.94
N PRO A 76 6.03 5.08 -20.73
CA PRO A 76 5.99 5.32 -22.15
C PRO A 76 4.71 4.71 -22.69
N GLU A 77 3.93 5.48 -23.46
CA GLU A 77 2.66 5.00 -23.99
C GLU A 77 2.86 3.63 -24.65
N PRO A 78 1.96 2.67 -24.38
CA PRO A 78 2.20 1.28 -24.74
C PRO A 78 2.41 1.17 -26.25
N GLY A 79 3.44 0.39 -26.63
CA GLY A 79 3.86 0.20 -28.03
C GLY A 79 2.77 -0.37 -28.95
N THR A 80 1.57 -0.65 -28.43
CA THR A 80 0.35 -0.96 -29.19
C THR A 80 0.08 0.04 -30.32
N LEU A 81 0.33 1.34 -30.11
CA LEU A 81 0.16 2.34 -31.19
C LEU A 81 1.15 2.15 -32.34
N ALA A 82 2.36 1.65 -32.06
CA ALA A 82 3.35 1.34 -33.09
C ALA A 82 3.12 -0.06 -33.71
N LEU A 83 2.73 -1.05 -32.89
CA LEU A 83 2.55 -2.43 -33.30
C LEU A 83 1.30 -2.64 -34.17
N LEU A 84 0.22 -1.88 -33.93
CA LEU A 84 -1.00 -1.97 -34.73
C LEU A 84 -0.78 -1.64 -36.22
N PRO A 85 -0.20 -0.48 -36.61
CA PRO A 85 0.06 -0.20 -38.01
C PRO A 85 1.11 -1.13 -38.61
N LEU A 86 2.14 -1.55 -37.84
CA LEU A 86 3.12 -2.53 -38.31
C LEU A 86 2.48 -3.88 -38.63
N GLY A 87 1.56 -4.36 -37.79
CA GLY A 87 0.78 -5.57 -38.05
C GLY A 87 -0.08 -5.47 -39.30
N LEU A 88 -0.77 -4.33 -39.49
CA LEU A 88 -1.58 -4.07 -40.68
C LEU A 88 -0.73 -4.03 -41.97
N LEU A 89 0.45 -3.42 -41.92
CA LEU A 89 1.39 -3.40 -43.05
C LEU A 89 1.89 -4.81 -43.38
N GLY A 90 2.21 -5.62 -42.37
CA GLY A 90 2.58 -7.03 -42.55
C GLY A 90 1.48 -7.84 -43.23
N LEU A 91 0.22 -7.67 -42.80
CA LEU A 91 -0.94 -8.32 -43.42
C LEU A 91 -1.15 -7.86 -44.87
N ALA A 92 -0.98 -6.57 -45.14
CA ALA A 92 -1.09 -6.02 -46.50
C ALA A 92 0.00 -6.58 -47.44
N ALA A 93 1.23 -6.73 -46.96
CA ALA A 93 2.33 -7.31 -47.72
C ALA A 93 2.09 -8.80 -48.06
N LEU A 94 1.59 -9.58 -47.09
CA LEU A 94 1.23 -10.98 -47.31
C LEU A 94 0.09 -11.13 -48.34
N ARG A 95 -0.90 -10.24 -48.31
CA ARG A 95 -2.01 -10.26 -49.27
C ARG A 95 -1.54 -9.99 -50.70
N ARG A 96 -0.63 -9.03 -50.91
CA ARG A 96 -0.08 -8.71 -52.24
C ARG A 96 0.71 -9.86 -52.85
N ARG A 97 1.45 -10.61 -52.04
CA ARG A 97 2.22 -11.79 -52.48
C ARG A 97 1.37 -12.99 -52.89
N LYS A 98 0.08 -13.01 -52.51
CA LYS A 98 -0.86 -14.07 -52.88
C LYS A 98 -1.65 -13.75 -54.15
N THR A 99 -1.71 -12.47 -54.54
CA THR A 99 -2.44 -12.01 -55.75
C THR A 99 -1.51 -11.80 -56.96
N ALA A 100 -0.20 -11.66 -56.74
CA ALA A 100 0.82 -11.75 -57.79
C ALA A 100 1.26 -13.20 -57.99
#